data_AF-A0A8C1KG65-F1
#
_entry.id   AF-A0A8C1KG65-F1
#
_cell.length_a   1.000
_cell.length_b   1.000
_cell.length_c   1.000
_cell.angle_alpha   90.00
_cell.angle_beta   90.00
_cell.angle_gamma   90.00
#
_symmetry.space_group_name_H-M   'P 1'
#
loop_
_entity.id
_entity.type
_entity.pdbx_description
1 polymer ?
#
loop_
_entity_poly.entity_id
_entity_poly.type
_entity_poly.pdbx_seq_one_letter_code
_entity_poly.pdbx_strand_id
1 'polypeptide(L)'
;MYNSERIPETSIDQNQTNGCRSDVNSDGTDQYKDPTDSVPSGPSRRIVLHFDLNNTILVSDAVTRQGTVAALEYFLSTVTWGRVKKGKWEWLSEAPSLLPPCEGAITYYSQFGRVAGFTTVGPGRRFRKVLEEHLELLRWPSDLPADKELSVKGEDGKLYHWILPSFFQMLQDLSSQGLEFSILFRTFGSDLPRVLNAVRRAVEQGSHPLFPDLPALKLRVNVTAGRIRCSSKGATLIRGEDHVSTRDGERQVYQYLSSAEGLGGFQDNFDWWAQNTYSILGGKPLWIDPFDHKVQHIFIDDNIRQNDEDTIVHPKVLDVCFLFSRLTVLYVLPIPLIAHLFLQVFLDPEGCQTRTASTSELYDLCLVQNDLLKAISEPGYFTRRIQICMENYEGNIQKG
;
A
#
# COMPACT_ATOMS: atom_id res chain seq x y z
N MET A 1 52.69 54.11 -8.31
CA MET A 1 53.09 54.22 -6.89
C MET A 1 52.94 52.79 -6.32
N TYR A 2 53.96 51.91 -6.38
CA TYR A 2 55.06 51.68 -5.39
C TYR A 2 54.55 51.63 -3.94
N ASN A 3 54.81 50.65 -3.06
CA ASN A 3 55.49 49.34 -3.03
C ASN A 3 55.04 48.64 -1.71
N SER A 4 54.88 47.31 -1.65
CA SER A 4 55.74 46.29 -0.97
C SER A 4 55.83 46.42 0.56
N GLU A 5 55.71 45.36 1.40
CA GLU A 5 56.59 44.17 1.59
C GLU A 5 55.91 43.18 2.58
N ARG A 6 56.48 42.03 2.99
CA ARG A 6 56.93 40.77 2.37
C ARG A 6 57.13 39.77 3.55
N ILE A 7 56.97 38.46 3.27
CA ILE A 7 57.10 37.27 4.16
C ILE A 7 58.59 37.02 4.57
N PRO A 8 58.93 36.04 5.45
CA PRO A 8 59.18 34.67 4.94
C PRO A 8 58.84 33.47 5.87
N GLU A 9 58.67 32.33 5.21
CA GLU A 9 58.64 30.93 5.69
C GLU A 9 60.01 30.44 6.17
N THR A 10 60.07 29.29 6.87
CA THR A 10 60.88 28.12 6.45
C THR A 10 60.56 26.85 7.24
N SER A 11 60.59 25.72 6.53
CA SER A 11 60.40 24.31 6.88
C SER A 11 61.74 23.57 7.14
N ILE A 12 61.72 22.22 7.20
CA ILE A 12 62.83 21.21 7.20
C ILE A 12 63.05 20.56 8.61
N ASP A 13 63.20 19.26 8.90
CA ASP A 13 63.50 17.96 8.23
C ASP A 13 62.92 16.79 9.10
N GLN A 14 62.32 15.71 8.59
CA GLN A 14 62.85 14.37 8.20
C GLN A 14 63.85 13.63 9.13
N ASN A 15 63.50 12.35 9.39
CA ASN A 15 64.32 11.11 9.54
C ASN A 15 64.11 10.33 10.86
N GLN A 16 63.56 9.10 10.78
CA GLN A 16 64.25 7.78 10.82
C GLN A 16 64.71 7.40 12.26
N THR A 17 64.74 6.17 12.77
CA THR A 17 64.51 4.77 12.34
C THR A 17 64.67 3.90 13.61
N ASN A 18 64.21 2.62 13.54
CA ASN A 18 64.65 1.46 14.35
C ASN A 18 64.23 1.45 15.84
N GLY A 19 63.56 0.45 16.41
CA GLY A 19 63.51 -0.98 16.11
C GLY A 19 64.43 -1.74 17.07
N CYS A 20 63.91 -2.29 18.17
CA CYS A 20 64.30 -3.62 18.67
C CYS A 20 63.43 -4.13 19.83
N ARG A 21 63.28 -5.46 19.83
CA ARG A 21 62.41 -6.36 20.62
C ARG A 21 62.91 -6.62 22.04
N SER A 22 61.95 -6.98 22.92
CA SER A 22 61.92 -8.11 23.88
C SER A 22 61.06 -7.72 25.08
N ASP A 23 60.27 -8.53 25.79
CA ASP A 23 59.63 -9.82 25.61
C ASP A 23 58.75 -10.01 26.89
N VAL A 24 57.59 -10.67 26.74
CA VAL A 24 56.91 -11.52 27.76
C VAL A 24 56.05 -10.90 28.89
N ASN A 25 54.74 -11.11 28.70
CA ASN A 25 53.65 -11.58 29.60
C ASN A 25 53.33 -10.90 30.94
N SER A 26 52.09 -10.41 31.07
CA SER A 26 51.00 -10.99 31.90
C SER A 26 49.85 -9.95 31.97
N ASP A 27 48.74 -10.16 31.27
CA ASP A 27 47.50 -10.76 31.76
C ASP A 27 46.53 -9.71 32.35
N GLY A 28 45.29 -9.68 31.85
CA GLY A 28 44.25 -8.70 32.22
C GLY A 28 43.56 -8.04 31.01
N THR A 29 42.82 -8.83 30.23
CA THR A 29 41.94 -8.34 29.16
C THR A 29 40.64 -7.77 29.71
N ASP A 30 40.47 -6.45 29.66
CA ASP A 30 39.16 -5.78 29.61
C ASP A 30 39.09 -5.00 28.30
N GLN A 31 38.64 -5.66 27.23
CA GLN A 31 38.25 -4.98 25.99
C GLN A 31 36.78 -4.64 26.04
N TYR A 32 36.52 -3.34 26.19
CA TYR A 32 35.27 -2.68 25.83
C TYR A 32 34.87 -3.12 24.41
N LYS A 33 33.84 -3.97 24.30
CA LYS A 33 33.20 -4.29 23.03
C LYS A 33 32.31 -3.12 22.63
N ASP A 34 32.62 -2.56 21.48
CA ASP A 34 31.79 -1.61 20.75
C ASP A 34 30.42 -2.26 20.45
N PRO A 35 29.28 -1.68 20.86
CA PRO A 35 27.97 -2.26 20.62
C PRO A 35 27.49 -1.89 19.22
N THR A 36 28.18 -2.36 18.19
CA THR A 36 27.54 -2.63 16.90
C THR A 36 27.01 -4.05 16.95
N ASP A 37 25.97 -4.26 17.76
CA ASP A 37 25.21 -5.51 17.71
C ASP A 37 24.52 -5.57 16.34
N SER A 38 25.13 -6.39 15.48
CA SER A 38 24.53 -6.98 14.31
C SER A 38 23.19 -7.59 14.69
N VAL A 39 22.09 -6.91 14.31
CA VAL A 39 20.76 -7.51 14.26
C VAL A 39 20.90 -8.81 13.45
N PRO A 40 20.43 -9.96 13.95
CA PRO A 40 20.41 -11.18 13.15
C PRO A 40 19.50 -10.92 11.95
N SER A 41 20.09 -10.76 10.77
CA SER A 41 19.35 -10.69 9.51
C SER A 41 18.81 -12.10 9.24
N GLY A 42 17.65 -12.41 9.81
CA GLY A 42 16.80 -13.47 9.28
C GLY A 42 16.57 -13.21 7.78
N PRO A 43 16.29 -14.25 6.97
CA PRO A 43 16.05 -14.06 5.55
C PRO A 43 14.96 -13.00 5.36
N SER A 44 15.30 -11.88 4.71
CA SER A 44 14.34 -10.79 4.50
C SER A 44 13.22 -11.29 3.60
N ARG A 45 12.00 -11.30 4.12
CA ARG A 45 10.81 -11.64 3.35
C ARG A 45 10.62 -10.64 2.22
N ARG A 46 10.32 -11.14 1.02
CA ARG A 46 9.93 -10.32 -0.12
C ARG A 46 8.47 -9.89 0.00
N ILE A 47 8.16 -8.69 -0.49
CA ILE A 47 6.79 -8.15 -0.44
C ILE A 47 6.25 -7.92 -1.84
N VAL A 48 5.05 -8.41 -2.11
CA VAL A 48 4.30 -8.11 -3.34
C VAL A 48 3.18 -7.14 -2.99
N LEU A 49 3.33 -5.90 -3.43
CA LEU A 49 2.39 -4.82 -3.17
C LEU A 49 1.37 -4.73 -4.30
N HIS A 50 0.10 -4.97 -3.97
CA HIS A 50 -1.02 -4.78 -4.88
C HIS A 50 -1.61 -3.39 -4.62
N PHE A 51 -1.50 -2.49 -5.60
CA PHE A 51 -2.01 -1.13 -5.48
C PHE A 51 -3.22 -0.96 -6.37
N ASP A 52 -4.35 -0.59 -5.80
CA ASP A 52 -5.38 0.05 -6.60
C ASP A 52 -4.89 1.40 -7.18
N LEU A 53 -5.54 1.86 -8.24
CA LEU A 53 -5.23 3.12 -8.89
C LEU A 53 -6.11 4.28 -8.40
N ASN A 54 -7.41 4.23 -8.70
CA ASN A 54 -8.32 5.36 -8.59
C ASN A 54 -8.71 5.60 -7.12
N ASN A 55 -8.57 6.83 -6.62
CA ASN A 55 -8.68 7.21 -5.21
C ASN A 55 -7.68 6.50 -4.26
N THR A 56 -6.68 5.81 -4.83
CA THR A 56 -5.58 5.18 -4.07
C THR A 56 -4.27 5.91 -4.32
N ILE A 57 -3.71 5.81 -5.53
CA ILE A 57 -2.53 6.59 -5.95
C ILE A 57 -2.84 7.67 -6.99
N LEU A 58 -4.07 7.65 -7.55
CA LEU A 58 -4.60 8.68 -8.45
C LEU A 58 -5.77 9.37 -7.74
N VAL A 59 -5.74 10.69 -7.62
CA VAL A 59 -6.93 11.46 -7.17
C VAL A 59 -7.80 11.75 -8.38
N SER A 60 -8.41 10.70 -8.92
CA SER A 60 -9.33 10.73 -10.06
C SER A 60 -9.96 9.35 -10.23
N ASP A 61 -11.15 9.29 -10.82
CA ASP A 61 -11.82 8.04 -11.15
C ASP A 61 -12.31 8.06 -12.61
N ALA A 62 -11.64 7.29 -13.46
CA ALA A 62 -12.01 7.19 -14.87
C ALA A 62 -13.31 6.41 -15.10
N VAL A 63 -13.64 5.44 -14.25
CA VAL A 63 -14.88 4.64 -14.37
C VAL A 63 -16.08 5.53 -14.15
N THR A 64 -16.02 6.37 -13.11
CA THR A 64 -17.12 7.26 -12.78
C THR A 64 -16.93 8.71 -13.26
N ARG A 65 -15.90 8.93 -14.09
CA ARG A 65 -15.58 10.19 -14.79
C ARG A 65 -15.38 11.38 -13.84
N GLN A 66 -14.70 11.16 -12.72
CA GLN A 66 -14.34 12.21 -11.77
C GLN A 66 -12.91 12.68 -12.02
N GLY A 67 -12.74 13.99 -12.22
CA GLY A 67 -11.43 14.63 -12.16
C GLY A 67 -11.00 14.86 -10.71
N THR A 68 -9.91 15.58 -10.52
CA THR A 68 -9.22 15.70 -9.22
C THR A 68 -10.08 16.33 -8.13
N VAL A 69 -10.77 17.42 -8.43
CA VAL A 69 -11.59 18.11 -7.43
C VAL A 69 -12.80 17.24 -7.07
N ALA A 70 -13.47 16.68 -8.08
CA ALA A 70 -14.66 15.85 -7.86
C ALA A 70 -14.34 14.53 -7.14
N ALA A 71 -13.18 13.93 -7.39
CA ALA A 71 -12.73 12.71 -6.73
C ALA A 71 -12.45 12.97 -5.24
N LEU A 72 -11.77 14.06 -4.90
CA LEU A 72 -11.50 14.41 -3.50
C LEU A 72 -12.76 14.83 -2.74
N GLU A 73 -13.68 15.56 -3.38
CA GLU A 73 -15.00 15.84 -2.78
C GLU A 73 -15.81 14.56 -2.53
N TYR A 74 -15.75 13.61 -3.46
CA TYR A 74 -16.37 12.30 -3.29
C TYR A 74 -15.76 11.56 -2.11
N PHE A 75 -14.43 11.47 -2.03
CA PHE A 75 -13.75 10.86 -0.89
C PHE A 75 -14.19 11.50 0.44
N LEU A 76 -14.25 12.82 0.53
CA LEU A 76 -14.73 13.49 1.75
C LEU A 76 -16.15 13.08 2.14
N SER A 77 -17.04 12.78 1.19
CA SER A 77 -18.38 12.29 1.52
C SER A 77 -18.40 10.86 2.10
N THR A 78 -17.37 10.05 1.82
CA THR A 78 -17.24 8.67 2.34
C THR A 78 -16.55 8.61 3.71
N VAL A 79 -15.86 9.67 4.12
CA VAL A 79 -15.15 9.73 5.42
C VAL A 79 -15.71 10.79 6.38
N THR A 80 -16.90 11.31 6.11
CA THR A 80 -17.58 12.28 6.99
C THR A 80 -18.88 11.69 7.55
N TRP A 81 -19.07 11.86 8.85
CA TRP A 81 -19.99 11.04 9.63
C TRP A 81 -21.15 11.84 10.21
N GLY A 82 -22.33 11.23 10.20
CA GLY A 82 -23.53 11.77 10.80
C GLY A 82 -24.55 10.70 11.15
N ARG A 83 -25.77 11.15 11.45
CA ARG A 83 -26.94 10.30 11.70
C ARG A 83 -28.21 10.98 11.22
N VAL A 84 -29.24 10.20 10.98
CA VAL A 84 -30.58 10.72 10.71
C VAL A 84 -31.37 10.76 12.02
N LYS A 85 -31.77 11.97 12.46
CA LYS A 85 -32.64 12.17 13.63
C LYS A 85 -33.91 12.88 13.21
N LYS A 86 -35.07 12.26 13.44
CA LYS A 86 -36.40 12.76 13.03
C LYS A 86 -36.44 13.17 11.54
N GLY A 87 -35.83 12.35 10.68
CA GLY A 87 -35.77 12.58 9.23
C GLY A 87 -34.80 13.68 8.78
N LYS A 88 -33.98 14.24 9.67
CA LYS A 88 -32.97 15.26 9.36
C LYS A 88 -31.56 14.75 9.62
N TRP A 89 -30.62 15.15 8.78
CA TRP A 89 -29.21 14.86 8.95
C TRP A 89 -28.61 15.70 10.08
N GLU A 90 -27.93 15.04 11.01
CA GLU A 90 -27.09 15.65 12.05
C GLU A 90 -25.66 15.13 11.89
N TRP A 91 -24.69 16.06 11.79
CA TRP A 91 -23.27 15.70 11.77
C TRP A 91 -22.80 15.25 13.15
N LEU A 92 -21.96 14.22 13.18
CA LEU A 92 -21.41 13.65 14.41
C LEU A 92 -19.94 13.98 14.64
N SER A 93 -19.24 14.44 13.60
CA SER A 93 -17.84 14.86 13.66
C SER A 93 -17.61 16.12 12.84
N GLU A 94 -16.68 16.95 13.30
CA GLU A 94 -16.17 18.10 12.55
C GLU A 94 -14.91 17.77 11.75
N ALA A 95 -14.33 16.57 11.94
CA ALA A 95 -13.17 16.08 11.20
C ALA A 95 -13.51 14.80 10.42
N PRO A 96 -12.96 14.62 9.20
CA PRO A 96 -13.07 13.37 8.47
C PRO A 96 -12.26 12.26 9.15
N SER A 97 -12.72 11.01 9.00
CA SER A 97 -12.05 9.82 9.51
C SER A 97 -12.45 8.58 8.72
N LEU A 98 -11.53 7.63 8.53
CA LEU A 98 -11.87 6.33 7.95
C LEU A 98 -12.79 5.52 8.88
N LEU A 99 -12.64 5.68 10.19
CA LEU A 99 -13.41 4.96 11.19
C LEU A 99 -14.60 5.79 11.68
N PRO A 100 -15.74 5.15 11.98
CA PRO A 100 -16.88 5.83 12.58
C PRO A 100 -16.51 6.41 13.96
N PRO A 101 -16.98 7.61 14.30
CA PRO A 101 -16.72 8.21 15.61
C PRO A 101 -17.48 7.52 16.76
N CYS A 102 -18.58 6.82 16.45
CA CYS A 102 -19.36 6.04 17.41
C CYS A 102 -20.21 4.98 16.70
N GLU A 103 -20.75 4.04 17.47
CA GLU A 103 -21.70 3.04 16.96
C GLU A 103 -22.94 3.71 16.33
N GLY A 104 -23.42 3.16 15.22
CA GLY A 104 -24.56 3.68 14.47
C GLY A 104 -24.30 4.97 13.69
N ALA A 105 -23.08 5.51 13.71
CA ALA A 105 -22.69 6.56 12.79
C ALA A 105 -22.67 6.02 11.35
N ILE A 106 -23.21 6.81 10.42
CA ILE A 106 -23.20 6.49 8.99
C ILE A 106 -22.51 7.60 8.24
N THR A 107 -21.86 7.26 7.13
CA THR A 107 -21.22 8.24 6.27
C THR A 107 -22.27 9.04 5.51
N TYR A 108 -21.93 10.26 5.07
CA TYR A 108 -22.85 11.01 4.22
C TYR A 108 -23.13 10.25 2.92
N TYR A 109 -22.09 9.67 2.30
CA TYR A 109 -22.19 8.88 1.08
C TYR A 109 -23.11 7.66 1.23
N SER A 110 -22.96 6.85 2.28
CA SER A 110 -23.79 5.65 2.45
C SER A 110 -25.28 6.00 2.63
N GLN A 111 -25.60 7.17 3.18
CA GLN A 111 -26.98 7.61 3.40
C GLN A 111 -27.63 8.26 2.17
N PHE A 112 -26.87 9.06 1.40
CA PHE A 112 -27.43 9.90 0.33
C PHE A 112 -26.85 9.62 -1.05
N GLY A 113 -25.88 8.72 -1.15
CA GLY A 113 -25.10 8.47 -2.35
C GLY A 113 -24.18 9.63 -2.70
N ARG A 114 -23.78 9.66 -3.97
CA ARG A 114 -22.85 10.66 -4.50
C ARG A 114 -23.51 12.01 -4.67
N VAL A 115 -22.84 13.08 -4.21
CA VAL A 115 -23.27 14.47 -4.38
C VAL A 115 -22.17 15.28 -5.05
N ALA A 116 -22.48 15.92 -6.18
CA ALA A 116 -21.57 16.85 -6.84
C ALA A 116 -21.44 18.13 -6.00
N GLY A 117 -20.22 18.68 -5.88
CA GLY A 117 -20.02 19.91 -5.12
C GLY A 117 -20.20 19.70 -3.62
N PHE A 118 -19.92 18.50 -3.07
CA PHE A 118 -20.27 18.10 -1.69
C PHE A 118 -19.87 19.16 -0.66
N THR A 119 -18.66 19.71 -0.78
CA THR A 119 -18.15 20.75 0.13
C THR A 119 -18.33 22.16 -0.44
N THR A 120 -18.43 22.31 -1.75
CA THR A 120 -18.52 23.61 -2.41
C THR A 120 -19.90 24.24 -2.25
N VAL A 121 -20.95 23.50 -2.65
CA VAL A 121 -22.36 23.94 -2.61
C VAL A 121 -23.23 23.02 -1.75
N GLY A 122 -22.77 21.79 -1.53
CA GLY A 122 -23.50 20.73 -0.86
C GLY A 122 -23.56 20.84 0.66
N PRO A 123 -24.04 19.79 1.33
CA PRO A 123 -24.20 19.76 2.78
C PRO A 123 -22.88 19.65 3.54
N GLY A 124 -21.80 19.25 2.86
CA GLY A 124 -20.45 19.11 3.41
C GLY A 124 -19.67 20.42 3.51
N ARG A 125 -20.28 21.60 3.37
CA ARG A 125 -19.60 22.92 3.40
C ARG A 125 -18.64 23.13 4.58
N ARG A 126 -18.93 22.52 5.72
CA ARG A 126 -18.04 22.56 6.90
C ARG A 126 -16.65 21.96 6.65
N PHE A 127 -16.54 20.98 5.74
CA PHE A 127 -15.29 20.31 5.38
C PHE A 127 -14.57 20.98 4.20
N ARG A 128 -15.07 22.12 3.72
CA ARG A 128 -14.47 22.85 2.59
C ARG A 128 -13.01 23.21 2.83
N LYS A 129 -12.66 23.60 4.06
CA LYS A 129 -11.28 23.90 4.42
C LYS A 129 -10.37 22.69 4.22
N VAL A 130 -10.83 21.50 4.58
CA VAL A 130 -10.09 20.25 4.36
C VAL A 130 -9.87 19.99 2.87
N LEU A 131 -10.92 20.19 2.04
CA LEU A 131 -10.77 20.10 0.58
C LEU A 131 -9.68 21.05 0.06
N GLU A 132 -9.77 22.34 0.42
CA GLU A 132 -8.87 23.38 -0.08
C GLU A 132 -7.41 23.13 0.35
N GLU A 133 -7.18 22.73 1.61
CA GLU A 133 -5.85 22.39 2.12
C GLU A 133 -5.23 21.21 1.36
N HIS A 134 -6.00 20.14 1.13
CA HIS A 134 -5.50 18.96 0.44
C HIS A 134 -5.30 19.19 -1.05
N LEU A 135 -6.18 19.94 -1.72
CA LEU A 135 -5.95 20.36 -3.10
C LEU A 135 -4.66 21.18 -3.22
N GLU A 136 -4.36 22.06 -2.26
CA GLU A 136 -3.11 22.83 -2.28
C GLU A 136 -1.88 21.93 -2.15
N LEU A 137 -1.92 20.93 -1.28
CA LEU A 137 -0.83 19.93 -1.15
C LEU A 137 -0.65 19.07 -2.41
N LEU A 138 -1.72 18.84 -3.17
CA LEU A 138 -1.71 18.12 -4.44
C LEU A 138 -1.20 18.95 -5.63
N ARG A 139 -0.99 20.26 -5.46
CA ARG A 139 -0.67 21.16 -6.58
C ARG A 139 0.63 20.72 -7.25
N TRP A 140 0.57 20.67 -8.59
CA TRP A 140 1.80 20.61 -9.37
C TRP A 140 2.58 21.92 -9.15
N PRO A 141 3.91 21.87 -8.93
CA PRO A 141 4.72 23.06 -8.68
C PRO A 141 4.53 24.10 -9.78
N SER A 142 4.27 25.35 -9.39
CA SER A 142 3.90 26.43 -10.32
C SER A 142 5.05 26.92 -11.18
N ASP A 143 6.28 26.68 -10.74
CA ASP A 143 7.53 26.96 -11.44
C ASP A 143 7.90 25.89 -12.48
N LEU A 144 7.20 24.75 -12.49
CA LEU A 144 7.42 23.67 -13.43
C LEU A 144 6.39 23.69 -14.58
N PRO A 145 6.80 23.35 -15.82
CA PRO A 145 5.85 23.18 -16.90
C PRO A 145 4.93 21.99 -16.63
N ALA A 146 3.73 22.02 -17.22
CA ALA A 146 2.83 20.87 -17.17
C ALA A 146 3.45 19.65 -17.86
N ASP A 147 3.49 18.51 -17.19
CA ASP A 147 3.86 17.23 -17.80
C ASP A 147 2.61 16.43 -18.16
N LYS A 148 2.54 15.95 -19.41
CA LYS A 148 1.35 15.25 -19.94
C LYS A 148 1.03 13.93 -19.24
N GLU A 149 2.02 13.28 -18.64
CA GLU A 149 1.86 11.99 -17.98
C GLU A 149 1.95 12.08 -16.46
N LEU A 150 2.61 13.10 -15.91
CA LEU A 150 2.79 13.22 -14.45
C LEU A 150 1.86 14.26 -13.80
N SER A 151 1.24 15.12 -14.60
CA SER A 151 0.31 16.15 -14.13
C SER A 151 -1.07 16.03 -14.78
N VAL A 152 -2.07 16.58 -14.11
CA VAL A 152 -3.46 16.61 -14.57
C VAL A 152 -4.09 17.97 -14.27
N LYS A 153 -4.90 18.48 -15.20
CA LYS A 153 -5.66 19.71 -14.99
C LYS A 153 -7.00 19.36 -14.34
N GLY A 154 -7.24 19.89 -13.15
CA GLY A 154 -8.51 19.73 -12.44
C GLY A 154 -9.64 20.59 -13.01
N GLU A 155 -10.84 20.36 -12.51
CA GLU A 155 -12.07 21.03 -12.93
C GLU A 155 -12.07 22.53 -12.63
N ASP A 156 -11.30 22.94 -11.61
CA ASP A 156 -11.07 24.34 -11.25
C ASP A 156 -10.00 25.03 -12.12
N GLY A 157 -9.47 24.31 -13.12
CA GLY A 157 -8.46 24.80 -14.04
C GLY A 157 -7.03 24.79 -13.49
N LYS A 158 -6.83 24.39 -12.23
CA LYS A 158 -5.52 24.23 -11.62
C LYS A 158 -4.85 22.93 -12.08
N LEU A 159 -3.53 22.90 -11.98
CA LEU A 159 -2.70 21.74 -12.28
C LEU A 159 -2.32 20.99 -11.01
N TYR A 160 -2.45 19.67 -11.02
CA TYR A 160 -2.21 18.78 -9.89
C TYR A 160 -1.25 17.65 -10.29
N HIS A 161 -0.62 17.04 -9.30
CA HIS A 161 0.03 15.75 -9.49
C HIS A 161 -1.01 14.70 -9.92
N TRP A 162 -0.72 13.95 -10.99
CA TRP A 162 -1.63 12.89 -11.43
C TRP A 162 -1.46 11.61 -10.61
N ILE A 163 -0.21 11.23 -10.31
CA ILE A 163 0.15 10.17 -9.36
C ILE A 163 0.63 10.85 -8.07
N LEU A 164 0.15 10.38 -6.92
CA LEU A 164 0.50 10.95 -5.62
C LEU A 164 2.02 10.93 -5.38
N PRO A 165 2.63 12.04 -4.92
CA PRO A 165 4.05 12.07 -4.55
C PRO A 165 4.46 11.04 -3.50
N SER A 166 3.58 10.72 -2.54
CA SER A 166 3.82 9.70 -1.52
C SER A 166 4.05 8.29 -2.08
N PHE A 167 3.53 7.98 -3.27
CA PHE A 167 3.83 6.73 -3.96
C PHE A 167 5.31 6.67 -4.39
N PHE A 168 5.83 7.74 -5.00
CA PHE A 168 7.24 7.79 -5.39
C PHE A 168 8.17 7.86 -4.17
N GLN A 169 7.75 8.55 -3.10
CA GLN A 169 8.48 8.54 -1.84
C GLN A 169 8.60 7.12 -1.28
N MET A 170 7.51 6.35 -1.28
CA MET A 170 7.52 4.95 -0.84
C MET A 170 8.51 4.08 -1.64
N LEU A 171 8.64 4.27 -2.97
CA LEU A 171 9.64 3.54 -3.76
C LEU A 171 11.07 3.79 -3.24
N GLN A 172 11.40 5.05 -2.94
CA GLN A 172 12.69 5.42 -2.38
C GLN A 172 12.88 4.84 -0.98
N ASP A 173 11.87 4.99 -0.11
CA ASP A 173 11.93 4.52 1.27
C ASP A 173 12.18 3.01 1.34
N LEU A 174 11.38 2.20 0.63
CA LEU A 174 11.51 0.74 0.62
C LEU A 174 12.88 0.30 0.08
N SER A 175 13.34 0.94 -0.99
CA SER A 175 14.67 0.65 -1.57
C SER A 175 15.81 1.04 -0.63
N SER A 176 15.70 2.19 0.06
CA SER A 176 16.69 2.66 1.04
C SER A 176 16.77 1.76 2.29
N GLN A 177 15.65 1.12 2.65
CA GLN A 177 15.57 0.13 3.72
C GLN A 177 16.09 -1.25 3.30
N GLY A 178 16.51 -1.40 2.03
CA GLY A 178 16.98 -2.68 1.49
C GLY A 178 15.88 -3.74 1.38
N LEU A 179 14.61 -3.33 1.35
CA LEU A 179 13.49 -4.25 1.21
C LEU A 179 13.40 -4.76 -0.21
N GLU A 180 13.22 -6.06 -0.37
CA GLU A 180 12.95 -6.68 -1.66
C GLU A 180 11.44 -6.63 -1.92
N PHE A 181 11.02 -5.91 -2.96
CA PHE A 181 9.60 -5.75 -3.27
C PHE A 181 9.29 -5.76 -4.76
N SER A 182 8.03 -6.05 -5.08
CA SER A 182 7.44 -5.80 -6.39
C SER A 182 6.08 -5.14 -6.26
N ILE A 183 5.65 -4.46 -7.33
CA ILE A 183 4.36 -3.77 -7.37
C ILE A 183 3.52 -4.31 -8.51
N LEU A 184 2.29 -4.66 -8.17
CA LEU A 184 1.23 -5.03 -9.09
C LEU A 184 0.11 -3.99 -8.99
N PHE A 185 0.04 -3.07 -9.94
CA PHE A 185 -1.09 -2.18 -10.08
C PHE A 185 -2.35 -2.97 -10.45
N ARG A 186 -3.46 -2.67 -9.80
CA ARG A 186 -4.76 -3.33 -9.92
C ARG A 186 -5.78 -2.25 -10.24
N THR A 187 -6.68 -2.49 -11.19
CA THR A 187 -7.74 -1.52 -11.51
C THR A 187 -8.86 -2.20 -12.27
N PHE A 188 -10.09 -1.81 -11.99
CA PHE A 188 -11.21 -2.13 -12.88
C PHE A 188 -11.28 -1.21 -14.10
N GLY A 189 -10.66 -0.03 -14.02
CA GLY A 189 -10.70 1.02 -15.02
C GLY A 189 -9.73 0.81 -16.19
N SER A 190 -9.46 1.89 -16.91
CA SER A 190 -8.62 1.90 -18.12
C SER A 190 -7.30 2.65 -17.96
N ASP A 191 -6.99 3.15 -16.75
CA ASP A 191 -5.83 4.00 -16.49
C ASP A 191 -4.49 3.23 -16.48
N LEU A 192 -4.51 1.91 -16.35
CA LEU A 192 -3.30 1.09 -16.15
C LEU A 192 -2.20 1.33 -17.19
N PRO A 193 -2.45 1.34 -18.52
CA PRO A 193 -1.40 1.59 -19.50
C PRO A 193 -0.74 2.97 -19.35
N ARG A 194 -1.52 3.99 -18.97
CA ARG A 194 -1.01 5.33 -18.75
C ARG A 194 -0.18 5.41 -17.47
N VAL A 195 -0.63 4.77 -16.39
CA VAL A 195 0.14 4.66 -15.13
C VAL A 195 1.46 3.95 -15.36
N LEU A 196 1.47 2.80 -16.04
CA LEU A 196 2.70 2.07 -16.35
C LEU A 196 3.70 2.92 -17.15
N ASN A 197 3.21 3.71 -18.12
CA ASN A 197 4.07 4.62 -18.88
C ASN A 197 4.60 5.78 -18.04
N ALA A 198 3.75 6.42 -17.23
CA ALA A 198 4.14 7.51 -16.34
C ALA A 198 5.19 7.06 -15.32
N VAL A 199 4.96 5.91 -14.67
CA VAL A 199 5.88 5.33 -13.70
C VAL A 199 7.19 4.91 -14.38
N ARG A 200 7.16 4.28 -15.55
CA ARG A 200 8.38 3.95 -16.31
C ARG A 200 9.22 5.19 -16.62
N ARG A 201 8.57 6.26 -17.09
CA ARG A 201 9.24 7.55 -17.34
C ARG A 201 9.85 8.10 -16.04
N ALA A 202 9.18 7.99 -14.90
CA ALA A 202 9.71 8.45 -13.62
C ALA A 202 10.91 7.60 -13.16
N VAL A 203 10.75 6.28 -13.09
CA VAL A 203 11.72 5.38 -12.44
C VAL A 203 12.87 4.96 -13.33
N GLU A 204 12.71 4.86 -14.65
CA GLU A 204 13.78 4.44 -15.55
C GLU A 204 14.51 5.63 -16.19
N GLN A 205 13.82 6.75 -16.38
CA GLN A 205 14.35 7.90 -17.14
C GLN A 205 14.62 9.14 -16.27
N GLY A 206 14.21 9.13 -14.99
CA GLY A 206 14.39 10.26 -14.08
C GLY A 206 13.56 11.47 -14.46
N SER A 207 12.45 11.27 -15.18
CA SER A 207 11.66 12.39 -15.70
C SER A 207 10.75 13.06 -14.67
N HIS A 208 10.62 12.50 -13.46
CA HIS A 208 9.82 13.13 -12.41
C HIS A 208 10.64 14.24 -11.74
N PRO A 209 10.24 15.52 -11.86
CA PRO A 209 11.07 16.65 -11.43
C PRO A 209 11.31 16.70 -9.91
N LEU A 210 10.35 16.21 -9.11
CA LEU A 210 10.51 16.13 -7.65
C LEU A 210 11.21 14.85 -7.16
N PHE A 211 11.44 13.88 -8.05
CA PHE A 211 12.05 12.60 -7.70
C PHE A 211 13.11 12.21 -8.74
N PRO A 212 14.16 13.03 -8.91
CA PRO A 212 15.17 12.82 -9.94
C PRO A 212 16.02 11.57 -9.71
N ASP A 213 16.10 11.10 -8.45
CA ASP A 213 16.97 10.00 -8.05
C ASP A 213 16.35 8.60 -8.23
N LEU A 214 15.08 8.51 -8.67
CA LEU A 214 14.40 7.22 -8.89
C LEU A 214 15.17 6.24 -9.82
N PRO A 215 15.90 6.68 -10.87
CA PRO A 215 16.74 5.77 -11.67
C PRO A 215 17.83 5.04 -10.88
N ALA A 216 18.30 5.62 -9.77
CA ALA A 216 19.30 4.98 -8.92
C ALA A 216 18.75 3.70 -8.25
N LEU A 217 17.42 3.58 -8.11
CA LEU A 217 16.76 2.40 -7.55
C LEU A 217 16.80 1.18 -8.47
N LYS A 218 17.11 1.37 -9.77
CA LYS A 218 17.18 0.32 -10.80
C LYS A 218 15.90 -0.52 -10.94
N LEU A 219 14.76 0.04 -10.54
CA LEU A 219 13.45 -0.57 -10.71
C LEU A 219 13.10 -0.64 -12.20
N ARG A 220 12.46 -1.73 -12.62
CA ARG A 220 12.03 -1.97 -14.00
C ARG A 220 10.52 -1.99 -14.08
N VAL A 221 9.96 -1.45 -15.16
CA VAL A 221 8.50 -1.42 -15.37
C VAL A 221 8.10 -2.31 -16.54
N ASN A 222 7.31 -3.34 -16.27
CA ASN A 222 6.65 -4.13 -17.30
C ASN A 222 5.40 -3.38 -17.80
N VAL A 223 5.54 -2.71 -18.95
CA VAL A 223 4.45 -1.95 -19.59
C VAL A 223 3.39 -2.82 -20.26
N THR A 224 3.61 -4.13 -20.37
CA THR A 224 2.60 -5.07 -20.88
C THR A 224 1.53 -5.30 -19.82
N ALA A 225 0.46 -4.50 -19.92
CA ALA A 225 -0.68 -4.59 -19.02
C ALA A 225 -1.31 -6.00 -19.07
N GLY A 226 -1.37 -6.66 -17.91
CA GLY A 226 -2.08 -7.92 -17.77
C GLY A 226 -3.59 -7.72 -17.60
N ARG A 227 -4.33 -8.82 -17.59
CA ARG A 227 -5.76 -8.86 -17.31
C ARG A 227 -6.05 -10.01 -16.36
N ILE A 228 -6.89 -9.76 -15.35
CA ILE A 228 -7.51 -10.82 -14.56
C ILE A 228 -8.96 -10.93 -15.01
N ARG A 229 -9.38 -12.13 -15.40
CA ARG A 229 -10.75 -12.42 -15.83
C ARG A 229 -11.33 -13.53 -14.97
N CYS A 230 -12.35 -13.17 -14.21
CA CYS A 230 -13.11 -14.07 -13.35
C CYS A 230 -14.33 -14.65 -14.09
N SER A 231 -14.70 -15.86 -13.71
CA SER A 231 -15.90 -16.57 -14.17
C SER A 231 -16.38 -17.51 -13.06
N SER A 232 -17.53 -18.16 -13.26
CA SER A 232 -18.01 -19.22 -12.36
C SER A 232 -17.06 -20.42 -12.27
N LYS A 233 -16.13 -20.56 -13.22
CA LYS A 233 -15.12 -21.61 -13.26
C LYS A 233 -13.77 -21.19 -12.65
N GLY A 234 -13.71 -20.04 -11.99
CA GLY A 234 -12.48 -19.49 -11.40
C GLY A 234 -11.91 -18.29 -12.16
N ALA A 235 -10.68 -17.91 -11.80
CA ALA A 235 -9.98 -16.76 -12.36
C ALA A 235 -8.87 -17.18 -13.33
N THR A 236 -8.59 -16.29 -14.28
CA THR A 236 -7.53 -16.45 -15.27
C THR A 236 -6.73 -15.15 -15.37
N LEU A 237 -5.41 -15.26 -15.25
CA LEU A 237 -4.45 -14.18 -15.41
C LEU A 237 -3.84 -14.31 -16.81
N ILE A 238 -3.87 -13.21 -17.57
CA ILE A 238 -3.36 -13.15 -18.94
C ILE A 238 -2.41 -11.97 -19.05
N ARG A 239 -1.18 -12.19 -19.53
CA ARG A 239 -0.22 -11.12 -19.81
C ARG A 239 0.71 -11.53 -20.95
N GLY A 240 0.63 -10.84 -22.09
CA GLY A 240 1.39 -11.26 -23.27
C GLY A 240 1.00 -12.67 -23.66
N GLU A 241 1.97 -13.59 -23.66
CA GLU A 241 1.77 -15.02 -23.93
C GLU A 241 1.46 -15.83 -22.66
N ASP A 242 1.68 -15.26 -21.47
CA ASP A 242 1.40 -15.93 -20.20
C ASP A 242 -0.11 -16.09 -19.99
N HIS A 243 -0.50 -17.30 -19.60
CA HIS A 243 -1.87 -17.64 -19.24
C HIS A 243 -1.87 -18.59 -18.04
N VAL A 244 -2.31 -18.11 -16.87
CA VAL A 244 -2.38 -18.91 -15.63
C VAL A 244 -3.82 -18.92 -15.13
N SER A 245 -4.36 -20.10 -14.81
CA SER A 245 -5.74 -20.23 -14.36
C SER A 245 -5.85 -20.98 -13.04
N THR A 246 -6.82 -20.57 -12.21
CA THR A 246 -7.15 -21.29 -10.98
C THR A 246 -7.75 -22.69 -11.26
N ARG A 247 -8.15 -22.98 -12.50
CA ARG A 247 -8.56 -24.33 -12.93
C ARG A 247 -7.43 -25.34 -12.86
N ASP A 248 -6.20 -24.86 -13.06
CA ASP A 248 -4.99 -25.68 -12.98
C ASP A 248 -4.46 -25.71 -11.52
N GLY A 249 -5.06 -24.92 -10.63
CA GLY A 249 -4.79 -24.87 -9.19
C GLY A 249 -4.59 -23.43 -8.70
N GLU A 250 -5.24 -23.08 -7.59
CA GLU A 250 -5.14 -21.76 -6.95
C GLU A 250 -3.68 -21.40 -6.57
N ARG A 251 -2.89 -22.42 -6.18
CA ARG A 251 -1.46 -22.27 -5.86
C ARG A 251 -0.61 -21.82 -7.05
N GLN A 252 -0.95 -22.20 -8.28
CA GLN A 252 -0.20 -21.74 -9.47
C GLN A 252 -0.39 -20.24 -9.70
N VAL A 253 -1.60 -19.73 -9.49
CA VAL A 253 -1.89 -18.30 -9.58
C VAL A 253 -1.14 -17.53 -8.49
N TYR A 254 -1.15 -18.04 -7.25
CA TYR A 254 -0.34 -17.48 -6.17
C TYR A 254 1.14 -17.40 -6.57
N GLN A 255 1.75 -18.52 -6.97
CA GLN A 255 3.16 -18.58 -7.37
C GLN A 255 3.51 -17.64 -8.54
N TYR A 256 2.61 -17.49 -9.53
CA TYR A 256 2.79 -16.55 -10.63
C TYR A 256 2.80 -15.09 -10.17
N LEU A 257 1.95 -14.73 -9.20
CA LEU A 257 1.94 -13.38 -8.63
C LEU A 257 3.14 -13.17 -7.69
N SER A 258 3.53 -14.18 -6.92
CA SER A 258 4.69 -14.14 -6.00
C SER A 258 6.02 -13.99 -6.75
N SER A 259 6.12 -14.48 -7.98
CA SER A 259 7.32 -14.34 -8.82
C SER A 259 7.42 -12.99 -9.54
N ALA A 260 6.42 -12.11 -9.43
CA ALA A 260 6.40 -10.83 -10.11
C ALA A 260 7.59 -9.96 -9.68
N GLU A 261 8.37 -9.47 -10.65
CA GLU A 261 9.52 -8.58 -10.44
C GLU A 261 9.23 -7.14 -10.87
N GLY A 262 9.91 -6.18 -10.21
CA GLY A 262 9.78 -4.78 -10.53
C GLY A 262 8.35 -4.26 -10.37
N LEU A 263 7.90 -3.43 -11.31
CA LEU A 263 6.57 -2.85 -11.32
C LEU A 263 5.82 -3.31 -12.56
N GLY A 264 4.56 -3.72 -12.39
CA GLY A 264 3.67 -4.09 -13.47
C GLY A 264 2.22 -3.98 -13.01
N GLY A 265 1.28 -4.53 -13.77
CA GLY A 265 -0.10 -4.54 -13.30
C GLY A 265 -1.05 -5.38 -14.10
N PHE A 266 -2.29 -5.44 -13.63
CA PHE A 266 -3.40 -6.15 -14.24
C PHE A 266 -4.68 -5.32 -14.15
N GLN A 267 -5.42 -5.29 -15.26
CA GLN A 267 -6.81 -4.83 -15.26
C GLN A 267 -7.72 -5.96 -14.75
N ASP A 268 -8.46 -5.70 -13.68
CA ASP A 268 -9.46 -6.59 -13.09
C ASP A 268 -10.75 -6.68 -13.91
N ASN A 269 -11.61 -7.63 -13.53
CA ASN A 269 -12.83 -7.94 -14.27
C ASN A 269 -14.04 -7.13 -13.76
N PHE A 270 -14.20 -5.90 -14.25
CA PHE A 270 -15.32 -5.04 -13.83
C PHE A 270 -16.68 -5.67 -14.14
N ASP A 271 -16.85 -6.27 -15.32
CA ASP A 271 -18.11 -6.87 -15.73
C ASP A 271 -18.53 -8.01 -14.80
N TRP A 272 -17.56 -8.80 -14.33
CA TRP A 272 -17.81 -9.84 -13.32
C TRP A 272 -18.22 -9.24 -11.97
N TRP A 273 -17.55 -8.18 -11.52
CA TRP A 273 -17.91 -7.50 -10.28
C TRP A 273 -19.33 -6.94 -10.34
N ALA A 274 -19.69 -6.28 -11.44
CA ALA A 274 -21.04 -5.75 -11.68
C ALA A 274 -22.11 -6.86 -11.72
N GLN A 275 -21.83 -8.00 -12.38
CA GLN A 275 -22.73 -9.15 -12.42
C GLN A 275 -22.95 -9.80 -11.04
N ASN A 276 -21.97 -9.69 -10.15
CA ASN A 276 -22.06 -10.17 -8.76
C ASN A 276 -22.46 -9.04 -7.80
N THR A 277 -23.29 -8.11 -8.28
CA THR A 277 -23.93 -7.03 -7.52
C THR A 277 -22.95 -6.19 -6.71
N TYR A 278 -21.74 -5.98 -7.24
CA TYR A 278 -20.66 -5.24 -6.57
C TYR A 278 -20.24 -5.82 -5.20
N SER A 279 -20.56 -7.09 -4.95
CA SER A 279 -20.18 -7.77 -3.71
C SER A 279 -18.71 -8.20 -3.70
N ILE A 280 -18.23 -8.55 -2.50
CA ILE A 280 -16.89 -9.11 -2.28
C ILE A 280 -16.60 -10.33 -3.16
N LEU A 281 -17.60 -11.17 -3.47
CA LEU A 281 -17.43 -12.37 -4.32
C LEU A 281 -17.14 -12.05 -5.80
N GLY A 282 -17.53 -10.85 -6.23
CA GLY A 282 -17.20 -10.32 -7.55
C GLY A 282 -15.92 -9.49 -7.59
N GLY A 283 -15.33 -9.20 -6.42
CA GLY A 283 -14.25 -8.25 -6.23
C GLY A 283 -12.92 -8.64 -6.87
N LYS A 284 -11.89 -7.84 -6.62
CA LYS A 284 -10.53 -8.07 -7.09
C LYS A 284 -9.95 -9.26 -6.33
N PRO A 285 -9.69 -10.41 -6.97
CA PRO A 285 -9.16 -11.56 -6.25
C PRO A 285 -7.73 -11.27 -5.77
N LEU A 286 -7.44 -11.72 -4.55
CA LEU A 286 -6.13 -11.68 -3.92
C LEU A 286 -5.84 -13.03 -3.28
N TRP A 287 -4.79 -13.71 -3.73
CA TRP A 287 -4.36 -14.99 -3.16
C TRP A 287 -3.31 -14.76 -2.07
N ILE A 288 -3.51 -15.41 -0.93
CA ILE A 288 -2.62 -15.34 0.23
C ILE A 288 -2.30 -16.76 0.66
N ASP A 289 -1.01 -17.08 0.71
CA ASP A 289 -0.50 -18.24 1.44
C ASP A 289 0.00 -17.74 2.81
N PRO A 290 -0.66 -18.10 3.91
CA PRO A 290 -0.24 -17.65 5.22
C PRO A 290 1.01 -18.37 5.77
N PHE A 291 1.41 -19.47 5.13
CA PHE A 291 2.58 -20.26 5.52
C PHE A 291 3.81 -19.93 4.65
N ASP A 292 3.68 -19.00 3.70
CA ASP A 292 4.83 -18.55 2.92
C ASP A 292 5.70 -17.58 3.74
N HIS A 293 6.74 -18.13 4.35
CA HIS A 293 7.75 -17.35 5.09
C HIS A 293 8.62 -16.47 4.19
N LYS A 294 8.57 -16.63 2.86
CA LYS A 294 9.41 -15.91 1.89
C LYS A 294 8.68 -14.75 1.23
N VAL A 295 7.36 -14.83 1.05
CA VAL A 295 6.58 -13.82 0.32
C VAL A 295 5.33 -13.39 1.09
N GLN A 296 5.18 -12.08 1.33
CA GLN A 296 3.94 -11.48 1.82
C GLN A 296 3.27 -10.65 0.73
N HIS A 297 1.94 -10.78 0.60
CA HIS A 297 1.15 -9.95 -0.29
C HIS A 297 0.39 -8.90 0.54
N ILE A 298 0.47 -7.63 0.13
CA ILE A 298 -0.27 -6.53 0.76
C ILE A 298 -1.08 -5.81 -0.31
N PHE A 299 -2.38 -5.64 -0.11
CA PHE A 299 -3.28 -4.95 -1.02
C PHE A 299 -3.74 -3.63 -0.40
N ILE A 300 -3.53 -2.53 -1.12
CA ILE A 300 -3.91 -1.17 -0.71
C ILE A 300 -4.98 -0.66 -1.67
N ASP A 301 -6.14 -0.30 -1.12
CA ASP A 301 -7.32 0.15 -1.86
C ASP A 301 -8.18 1.06 -0.97
N ASP A 302 -8.81 2.09 -1.51
CA ASP A 302 -9.69 3.00 -0.75
C ASP A 302 -11.02 2.33 -0.33
N ASN A 303 -11.43 1.27 -1.04
CA ASN A 303 -12.66 0.51 -0.83
C ASN A 303 -12.43 -0.85 -0.15
N ILE A 304 -11.43 -0.93 0.72
CA ILE A 304 -11.34 -1.96 1.76
C ILE A 304 -12.07 -1.44 3.02
N ARG A 305 -12.87 -2.28 3.66
CA ARG A 305 -13.56 -1.96 4.93
C ARG A 305 -13.21 -3.01 5.98
N GLN A 306 -13.41 -2.70 7.26
CA GLN A 306 -13.20 -3.71 8.33
C GLN A 306 -14.33 -4.74 8.39
N ASN A 307 -15.46 -4.46 7.76
CA ASN A 307 -16.51 -5.43 7.47
C ASN A 307 -16.45 -5.86 6.00
N ASP A 308 -17.03 -7.02 5.68
CA ASP A 308 -17.07 -7.52 4.30
C ASP A 308 -18.06 -6.73 3.42
N GLU A 309 -18.88 -5.88 4.03
CA GLU A 309 -19.80 -4.99 3.34
C GLU A 309 -19.01 -3.94 2.54
N ASP A 310 -19.36 -3.83 1.26
CA ASP A 310 -18.75 -2.88 0.30
C ASP A 310 -17.22 -3.02 0.13
N THR A 311 -16.59 -4.08 0.65
CA THR A 311 -15.18 -4.38 0.39
C THR A 311 -14.98 -4.90 -1.03
N ILE A 312 -14.07 -4.26 -1.77
CA ILE A 312 -13.82 -4.54 -3.19
C ILE A 312 -12.82 -5.68 -3.43
N VAL A 313 -12.00 -6.02 -2.45
CA VAL A 313 -10.99 -7.09 -2.56
C VAL A 313 -11.63 -8.41 -2.14
N HIS A 314 -11.43 -9.47 -2.93
CA HIS A 314 -11.85 -10.84 -2.61
C HIS A 314 -10.65 -11.65 -2.10
N PRO A 315 -10.43 -11.76 -0.78
CA PRO A 315 -9.27 -12.44 -0.26
C PRO A 315 -9.48 -13.96 -0.30
N LYS A 316 -8.56 -14.65 -0.96
CA LYS A 316 -8.51 -16.09 -1.15
C LYS A 316 -7.32 -16.64 -0.37
N VAL A 317 -7.59 -17.16 0.83
CA VAL A 317 -6.57 -17.79 1.66
C VAL A 317 -6.45 -19.24 1.22
N LEU A 318 -5.24 -19.64 0.82
CA LEU A 318 -4.92 -21.04 0.57
C LEU A 318 -4.99 -21.76 1.92
N ASP A 319 -5.98 -22.65 2.07
CA ASP A 319 -6.41 -23.27 3.34
C ASP A 319 -6.21 -24.79 3.33
N VAL A 320 -6.21 -25.35 4.54
CA VAL A 320 -6.08 -26.77 4.81
C VAL A 320 -7.42 -27.47 4.89
N CYS A 321 -7.48 -28.64 4.26
CA CYS A 321 -8.60 -29.56 4.41
C CYS A 321 -8.76 -29.98 5.88
N PHE A 322 -9.84 -29.56 6.54
CA PHE A 322 -10.41 -30.34 7.63
C PHE A 322 -11.36 -31.40 7.05
N LEU A 323 -10.95 -32.67 7.04
CA LEU A 323 -11.92 -33.76 7.02
C LEU A 323 -12.53 -33.84 8.43
N PHE A 324 -13.79 -33.42 8.55
CA PHE A 324 -14.59 -33.62 9.76
C PHE A 324 -14.75 -35.14 10.02
N SER A 325 -13.87 -35.74 10.81
CA SER A 325 -14.21 -36.96 11.54
C SER A 325 -14.80 -36.55 12.87
N ARG A 326 -16.13 -36.67 12.97
CA ARG A 326 -16.93 -36.46 14.19
C ARG A 326 -16.20 -36.96 15.45
N LEU A 327 -15.82 -36.04 16.34
CA LEU A 327 -15.80 -36.35 17.78
C LEU A 327 -16.69 -35.36 18.51
N THR A 328 -17.85 -35.89 18.90
CA THR A 328 -18.70 -35.36 19.95
C THR A 328 -17.87 -35.20 21.23
N VAL A 329 -17.69 -33.97 21.72
CA VAL A 329 -17.32 -33.75 23.12
C VAL A 329 -18.38 -32.90 23.78
N LEU A 330 -19.11 -33.58 24.65
CA LEU A 330 -20.12 -33.07 25.57
C LEU A 330 -19.52 -32.09 26.59
N TYR A 331 -20.28 -31.01 26.83
CA TYR A 331 -20.55 -30.33 28.11
C TYR A 331 -19.47 -29.49 28.83
N VAL A 332 -19.83 -28.19 28.95
CA VAL A 332 -19.84 -27.31 30.15
C VAL A 332 -18.50 -26.94 30.81
N LEU A 333 -18.09 -25.68 30.62
CA LEU A 333 -17.38 -24.87 31.64
C LEU A 333 -17.81 -23.37 31.57
N PRO A 334 -17.82 -22.64 32.71
CA PRO A 334 -18.38 -21.29 32.82
C PRO A 334 -17.41 -20.18 32.42
N ILE A 335 -17.99 -19.08 31.93
CA ILE A 335 -17.37 -17.79 31.60
C ILE A 335 -16.75 -17.18 32.87
N PRO A 336 -15.41 -16.99 32.95
CA PRO A 336 -14.79 -15.75 32.45
C PRO A 336 -13.35 -15.94 31.93
N LEU A 337 -13.14 -15.86 30.61
CA LEU A 337 -11.78 -15.78 30.01
C LEU A 337 -11.80 -15.19 28.58
N ILE A 338 -12.69 -14.22 28.32
CA ILE A 338 -12.75 -13.49 27.05
C ILE A 338 -11.77 -12.31 27.09
N ALA A 339 -10.49 -12.59 27.32
CA ALA A 339 -9.41 -11.60 27.26
C ALA A 339 -8.15 -12.15 26.57
N HIS A 340 -8.27 -13.25 25.83
CA HIS A 340 -7.16 -13.86 25.06
C HIS A 340 -7.58 -14.32 23.65
N LEU A 341 -8.62 -13.72 23.07
CA LEU A 341 -8.91 -13.88 21.63
C LEU A 341 -8.16 -12.79 20.84
N PHE A 342 -6.87 -12.98 20.62
CA PHE A 342 -6.18 -12.40 19.47
C PHE A 342 -5.71 -13.55 18.58
N LEU A 343 -6.40 -13.67 17.45
CA LEU A 343 -5.97 -14.26 16.17
C LEU A 343 -5.15 -15.57 16.23
N GLN A 344 -5.85 -16.70 16.13
CA GLN A 344 -5.29 -17.92 15.52
C GLN A 344 -5.91 -18.04 14.13
N VAL A 345 -5.29 -17.42 13.13
CA VAL A 345 -5.90 -17.20 11.80
C VAL A 345 -5.60 -18.33 10.82
N PHE A 346 -4.50 -19.04 11.02
CA PHE A 346 -3.97 -19.97 10.03
C PHE A 346 -3.74 -21.34 10.67
N LEU A 347 -4.28 -22.38 10.05
CA LEU A 347 -4.20 -23.77 10.51
C LEU A 347 -3.46 -24.62 9.46
N ASP A 348 -2.31 -25.18 9.85
CA ASP A 348 -1.50 -26.27 9.23
C ASP A 348 -0.90 -26.02 7.79
N PRO A 349 0.33 -26.44 7.47
CA PRO A 349 0.98 -26.19 6.16
C PRO A 349 0.67 -27.14 4.97
N GLU A 350 -0.06 -28.25 5.10
CA GLU A 350 -0.15 -29.30 4.03
C GLU A 350 -1.45 -29.33 3.16
N GLY A 351 -2.19 -28.23 3.10
CA GLY A 351 -3.52 -28.14 2.45
C GLY A 351 -3.59 -27.89 0.92
N CYS A 352 -4.71 -28.30 0.31
CA CYS A 352 -5.03 -28.07 -1.12
C CYS A 352 -6.33 -27.24 -1.37
N GLN A 353 -6.99 -26.71 -0.34
CA GLN A 353 -8.24 -25.96 -0.51
C GLN A 353 -7.98 -24.45 -0.48
N THR A 354 -9.00 -23.66 -0.84
CA THR A 354 -8.92 -22.20 -0.79
C THR A 354 -10.25 -21.70 -0.25
N ARG A 355 -10.20 -20.89 0.81
CA ARG A 355 -11.38 -20.26 1.39
C ARG A 355 -11.37 -18.75 1.12
N THR A 356 -12.56 -18.17 1.19
CA THR A 356 -12.67 -16.71 1.29
C THR A 356 -12.44 -16.34 2.75
N ALA A 357 -11.47 -15.45 3.02
CA ALA A 357 -11.25 -14.89 4.35
C ALA A 357 -12.06 -13.61 4.53
N SER A 358 -12.45 -13.31 5.77
CA SER A 358 -13.08 -12.02 6.06
C SER A 358 -12.04 -10.91 5.96
N THR A 359 -12.49 -9.71 5.65
CA THR A 359 -11.61 -8.55 5.49
C THR A 359 -10.97 -8.17 6.83
N SER A 360 -11.72 -8.30 7.93
CA SER A 360 -11.23 -8.10 9.29
C SER A 360 -10.07 -9.03 9.68
N GLU A 361 -10.05 -10.25 9.14
CA GLU A 361 -9.01 -11.24 9.41
C GLU A 361 -7.65 -10.81 8.86
N LEU A 362 -7.66 -10.04 7.77
CA LEU A 362 -6.48 -9.67 7.00
C LEU A 362 -6.18 -8.17 7.05
N TYR A 363 -7.00 -7.39 7.74
CA TYR A 363 -6.82 -5.95 7.89
C TYR A 363 -5.54 -5.65 8.66
N ASP A 364 -4.74 -4.72 8.16
CA ASP A 364 -3.39 -4.39 8.67
C ASP A 364 -2.42 -5.58 8.70
N LEU A 365 -2.71 -6.63 7.92
CA LEU A 365 -1.84 -7.80 7.69
C LEU A 365 -1.51 -7.95 6.21
N CYS A 366 -2.56 -8.11 5.41
CA CYS A 366 -2.47 -8.22 3.95
C CYS A 366 -3.39 -7.21 3.25
N LEU A 367 -4.25 -6.49 3.98
CA LEU A 367 -5.22 -5.54 3.44
C LEU A 367 -5.11 -4.20 4.15
N VAL A 368 -5.09 -3.12 3.37
CA VAL A 368 -5.00 -1.74 3.87
C VAL A 368 -6.07 -0.90 3.20
N GLN A 369 -6.98 -0.35 4.00
CA GLN A 369 -7.83 0.74 3.53
C GLN A 369 -6.99 2.01 3.36
N ASN A 370 -6.97 2.56 2.15
CA ASN A 370 -6.26 3.79 1.86
C ASN A 370 -6.96 5.01 2.49
N ASP A 371 -6.21 5.81 3.23
CA ASP A 371 -6.61 7.14 3.70
C ASP A 371 -6.07 8.17 2.71
N LEU A 372 -6.91 8.59 1.76
CA LEU A 372 -6.48 9.49 0.70
C LEU A 372 -5.94 10.82 1.23
N LEU A 373 -6.53 11.35 2.32
CA LEU A 373 -6.08 12.61 2.92
C LEU A 373 -4.67 12.48 3.48
N LYS A 374 -4.37 11.37 4.15
CA LYS A 374 -3.00 11.08 4.63
C LYS A 374 -2.05 10.75 3.50
N ALA A 375 -2.48 10.02 2.48
CA ALA A 375 -1.68 9.74 1.31
C ALA A 375 -1.27 11.03 0.57
N ILE A 376 -2.11 12.07 0.61
CA ILE A 376 -1.81 13.41 0.07
C ILE A 376 -0.85 14.17 1.00
N SER A 377 -1.14 14.21 2.30
CA SER A 377 -0.49 15.14 3.24
C SER A 377 0.79 14.61 3.87
N GLU A 378 1.00 13.29 3.89
CA GLU A 378 2.11 12.65 4.56
C GLU A 378 2.97 11.85 3.56
N PRO A 379 4.20 12.32 3.21
CA PRO A 379 5.03 11.67 2.20
C PRO A 379 5.32 10.18 2.46
N GLY A 380 5.55 9.81 3.73
CA GLY A 380 5.82 8.42 4.15
C GLY A 380 4.58 7.58 4.47
N TYR A 381 3.37 8.00 4.07
CA TYR A 381 2.12 7.31 4.42
C TYR A 381 2.14 5.82 4.02
N PHE A 382 2.39 5.53 2.73
CA PHE A 382 2.38 4.15 2.24
C PHE A 382 3.47 3.30 2.90
N THR A 383 4.68 3.85 3.06
CA THR A 383 5.79 3.19 3.76
C THR A 383 5.38 2.73 5.16
N ARG A 384 4.76 3.62 5.96
CA ARG A 384 4.31 3.29 7.32
C ARG A 384 3.23 2.20 7.32
N ARG A 385 2.28 2.25 6.37
CA ARG A 385 1.22 1.23 6.29
C ARG A 385 1.77 -0.14 5.92
N ILE A 386 2.75 -0.19 5.02
CA ILE A 386 3.45 -1.42 4.64
C ILE A 386 4.23 -1.98 5.84
N GLN A 387 4.95 -1.14 6.58
CA GLN A 387 5.68 -1.56 7.78
C GLN A 387 4.76 -2.17 8.85
N ILE A 388 3.62 -1.54 9.13
CA ILE A 388 2.60 -2.10 10.05
C ILE A 388 2.15 -3.49 9.59
N CYS A 389 1.87 -3.67 8.30
CA CYS A 389 1.50 -4.97 7.75
C CYS A 389 2.61 -6.01 7.90
N MET A 390 3.87 -5.64 7.68
CA MET A 390 5.00 -6.55 7.85
C MET A 390 5.17 -6.99 9.31
N GLU A 391 5.13 -6.03 10.25
CA GLU A 391 5.27 -6.30 11.69
C GLU A 391 4.15 -7.21 12.20
N ASN A 392 2.90 -6.92 11.82
CA ASN A 392 1.75 -7.73 12.21
C ASN A 392 1.81 -9.14 11.59
N TYR A 393 2.25 -9.26 10.33
CA TYR A 393 2.33 -10.54 9.64
C TYR A 393 3.43 -11.44 10.22
N GLU A 394 4.58 -10.86 10.54
CA GLU A 394 5.65 -11.56 11.25
C GLU A 394 5.18 -12.03 12.64
N GLY A 395 4.49 -11.18 13.38
CA GLY A 395 3.90 -11.54 14.67
C GLY A 395 2.86 -12.65 14.60
N ASN A 396 2.12 -12.78 13.50
CA ASN A 396 1.19 -13.88 13.27
C ASN A 396 1.90 -15.19 12.92
N ILE A 397 2.97 -15.12 12.12
CA ILE A 397 3.74 -16.31 11.73
C ILE A 397 4.51 -16.88 12.92
N GLN A 398 5.06 -16.06 13.81
CA GLN A 398 5.79 -16.55 14.99
C GLN A 398 4.90 -17.20 16.06
N LYS A 399 3.59 -16.93 16.03
CA LYS A 399 2.61 -17.46 16.98
C LYS A 399 1.85 -18.68 16.46
N GLY A 400 1.87 -18.93 15.15
CA GLY A 400 1.33 -20.14 14.52
C GLY A 400 2.36 -21.25 14.52
#